data_AF-A0A9Q0MT09-F1
#
_entry.id   AF-A0A9Q0MT09-F1
#
_cell.length_a   1.000
_cell.length_b   1.000
_cell.length_c   1.000
_cell.angle_alpha   90.00
_cell.angle_beta   90.00
_cell.angle_gamma   90.00
#
_symmetry.space_group_name_H-M   'P 1'
#
loop_
_entity.id
_entity.type
_entity.pdbx_description
1 polymer ?
#
loop_
_entity_poly.entity_id
_entity_poly.type
_entity_poly.pdbx_seq_one_letter_code
_entity_poly.pdbx_strand_id
1 'polypeptide(L)'
;STKTLQAKELLPNLERLSLPYFGLPLNNLQNLENLRHLTLNCFGRNANSIFTDLAERNCLEELVLHHVAVDEDTFRAIRKFEKLKMLAVTSKTKVQCPTKFASRLKVLMLGGFNFRKTRTSMKHLTELKDLHLEDCFVNDDRKLVSSFRLLVDYVLEELNCHKNRQINVAVTCYHDSPMKIAEIMNVCLFNETKQLNLTNLRNGCCTKRLDWIN
;
A
#
# COMPACT_ATOMS: atom_id res chain seq x y z
N SER A 1 9.30 5.38 33.48
CA SER A 1 8.08 6.19 33.39
C SER A 1 7.84 6.57 31.94
N THR A 2 7.12 5.73 31.19
CA THR A 2 6.66 6.08 29.83
C THR A 2 5.43 6.96 30.00
N LYS A 3 5.60 8.28 29.81
CA LYS A 3 4.46 9.20 29.73
C LYS A 3 3.58 8.75 28.56
N THR A 4 2.43 8.17 28.89
CA THR A 4 1.36 7.95 27.93
C THR A 4 0.87 9.32 27.50
N LEU A 5 1.25 9.79 26.31
CA LEU A 5 0.65 10.96 25.69
C LEU A 5 -0.85 10.69 25.61
N GLN A 6 -1.63 11.27 26.51
CA GLN A 6 -3.06 11.19 26.40
C GLN A 6 -3.45 12.00 25.16
N ALA A 7 -4.21 11.39 24.25
CA ALA A 7 -4.62 12.05 23.02
C ALA A 7 -5.45 13.34 23.26
N LYS A 8 -5.84 13.65 24.51
CA LYS A 8 -6.39 14.94 24.95
C LYS A 8 -5.41 16.11 24.87
N GLU A 9 -4.10 15.86 24.84
CA GLU A 9 -3.06 16.90 24.68
C GLU A 9 -2.71 17.17 23.20
N LEU A 10 -3.35 16.48 22.26
CA LEU A 10 -3.13 16.71 20.83
C LEU A 10 -3.77 18.04 20.43
N LEU A 11 -2.97 18.90 19.83
CA LEU A 11 -3.37 20.25 19.43
C LEU A 11 -4.46 20.18 18.34
N PRO A 12 -5.55 20.95 18.43
CA PRO A 12 -6.66 20.93 17.45
C PRO A 12 -6.23 21.34 16.03
N ASN A 13 -5.08 22.01 15.90
CA ASN A 13 -4.49 22.42 14.62
C ASN A 13 -3.48 21.39 14.07
N LEU A 14 -3.40 20.20 14.66
CA LEU A 14 -2.42 19.20 14.24
C LEU A 14 -2.81 18.62 12.87
N GLU A 15 -2.00 18.90 11.86
CA GLU A 15 -2.19 18.37 10.52
C GLU A 15 -1.56 17.00 10.29
N ARG A 16 -0.55 16.65 11.10
CA ARG A 16 0.24 15.42 10.94
C ARG A 16 0.38 14.70 12.27
N LEU A 17 0.01 13.42 12.28
CA LEU A 17 0.15 12.57 13.45
C LEU A 17 0.80 11.25 13.04
N SER A 18 1.88 10.89 13.74
CA SER A 18 2.53 9.60 13.63
C SER A 18 2.54 8.92 14.99
N LEU A 19 1.89 7.77 15.08
CA LEU A 19 1.81 6.97 16.29
C LEU A 19 2.58 5.66 16.08
N PRO A 20 3.79 5.55 16.66
CA PRO A 20 4.65 4.40 16.47
C PRO A 20 4.13 3.14 17.19
N TYR A 21 3.10 3.26 18.05
CA TYR A 21 2.47 2.14 18.75
C TYR A 21 0.97 2.39 18.94
N PHE A 22 0.15 1.45 18.47
CA PHE A 22 -1.32 1.44 18.57
C PHE A 22 -1.87 1.20 19.99
N GLY A 23 -1.09 1.53 21.03
CA GLY A 23 -1.50 1.42 22.43
C GLY A 23 -2.29 2.62 22.94
N LEU A 24 -2.40 3.69 22.15
CA LEU A 24 -3.18 4.87 22.52
C LEU A 24 -4.64 4.69 22.10
N PRO A 25 -5.62 4.98 22.97
CA PRO A 25 -7.01 5.04 22.57
C PRO A 25 -7.21 6.16 21.55
N LEU A 26 -7.51 5.78 20.30
CA LEU A 26 -7.63 6.69 19.15
C LEU A 26 -9.01 7.37 19.06
N ASN A 27 -9.86 7.15 20.05
CA ASN A 27 -11.20 7.74 20.14
C ASN A 27 -11.16 9.28 20.09
N ASN A 28 -10.02 9.89 20.44
CA ASN A 28 -9.83 11.34 20.42
C ASN A 28 -9.35 11.89 19.07
N LEU A 29 -9.02 11.04 18.08
CA LEU A 29 -8.63 11.50 16.75
C LEU A 29 -9.77 12.23 16.03
N GLN A 30 -11.03 12.00 16.45
CA GLN A 30 -12.19 12.72 15.95
C GLN A 30 -12.13 14.24 16.19
N ASN A 31 -11.37 14.68 17.21
CA ASN A 31 -11.23 16.10 17.55
C ASN A 31 -10.15 16.81 16.71
N LEU A 32 -9.41 16.06 15.88
CA LEU A 32 -8.35 16.60 15.03
C LEU A 32 -8.92 16.92 13.64
N GLU A 33 -9.76 17.94 13.57
CA GLU A 33 -10.48 18.34 12.35
C GLU A 33 -9.54 18.73 11.19
N ASN A 34 -8.33 19.16 11.53
CA ASN A 34 -7.28 19.55 10.57
C ASN A 34 -6.32 18.42 10.20
N LEU A 35 -6.50 17.21 10.72
CA LEU A 35 -5.58 16.11 10.48
C LEU A 35 -5.61 15.69 9.01
N ARG A 36 -4.52 15.89 8.29
CA ARG A 36 -4.38 15.52 6.88
C ARG A 36 -3.52 14.30 6.67
N HIS A 37 -2.60 14.02 7.61
CA HIS A 37 -1.66 12.91 7.51
C HIS A 37 -1.69 12.08 8.79
N LEU A 38 -2.00 10.80 8.64
CA LEU A 38 -2.01 9.85 9.76
C LEU A 38 -1.12 8.65 9.45
N THR A 39 -0.14 8.41 10.32
CA THR A 39 0.69 7.22 10.31
C THR A 39 0.45 6.40 11.57
N LEU A 40 0.10 5.13 11.42
CA LEU A 40 -0.14 4.21 12.53
C LEU A 40 0.71 2.95 12.35
N ASN A 41 1.36 2.50 13.42
CA ASN A 41 1.92 1.15 13.49
C ASN A 41 1.05 0.28 14.41
N CYS A 42 0.36 -0.68 13.81
CA CYS A 42 -0.68 -1.47 14.47
C CYS A 42 -0.18 -2.77 15.11
N PHE A 43 1.09 -3.16 14.90
CA PHE A 43 1.69 -4.40 15.44
C PHE A 43 0.79 -5.66 15.33
N GLY A 44 0.05 -5.80 14.24
CA GLY A 44 -0.82 -6.93 13.95
C GLY A 44 -2.24 -6.80 14.51
N ARG A 45 -2.62 -5.66 15.08
CA ARG A 45 -3.98 -5.39 15.54
C ARG A 45 -4.88 -4.97 14.38
N ASN A 46 -6.17 -5.29 14.50
CA ASN A 46 -7.19 -4.82 13.57
C ASN A 46 -7.53 -3.34 13.88
N ALA A 47 -7.62 -2.52 12.83
CA ALA A 47 -7.87 -1.08 12.94
C ALA A 47 -9.27 -0.64 12.43
N ASN A 48 -10.20 -1.58 12.23
CA ASN A 48 -11.53 -1.33 11.68
C ASN A 48 -12.35 -0.29 12.44
N SER A 49 -12.39 -0.39 13.77
CA SER A 49 -13.17 0.54 14.61
C SER A 49 -12.70 1.98 14.46
N ILE A 50 -11.39 2.19 14.27
CA ILE A 50 -10.79 3.52 14.19
C ILE A 50 -11.15 4.22 12.89
N PHE A 51 -11.10 3.50 11.77
CA PHE A 51 -11.40 4.12 10.48
C PHE A 51 -12.88 4.39 10.28
N THR A 52 -13.75 3.60 10.91
CA THR A 52 -15.20 3.81 10.81
C THR A 52 -15.56 5.18 11.40
N ASP A 53 -15.02 5.49 12.58
CA ASP A 53 -15.24 6.76 13.28
C ASP A 53 -14.50 7.93 12.63
N LEU A 54 -13.27 7.71 12.15
CA LEU A 54 -12.48 8.75 11.51
C LEU A 54 -13.04 9.17 10.15
N ALA A 55 -13.60 8.24 9.38
CA ALA A 55 -13.96 8.53 8.00
C ALA A 55 -15.17 9.47 7.85
N GLU A 56 -16.03 9.57 8.86
CA GLU A 56 -17.21 10.43 8.81
C GLU A 56 -16.90 11.92 8.99
N ARG A 57 -15.70 12.25 9.51
CA ARG A 57 -15.38 13.60 10.00
C ARG A 57 -14.09 14.21 9.47
N ASN A 58 -13.26 13.43 8.77
CA ASN A 58 -11.86 13.79 8.64
C ASN A 58 -11.46 14.28 7.24
N CYS A 59 -10.60 15.29 7.21
CA CYS A 59 -9.94 15.82 6.02
C CYS A 59 -8.72 14.99 5.54
N LEU A 60 -8.52 13.78 6.07
CA LEU A 60 -7.38 12.91 5.78
C LEU A 60 -7.09 12.81 4.28
N GLU A 61 -5.88 13.21 3.91
CA GLU A 61 -5.33 13.14 2.56
C GLU A 61 -4.34 11.99 2.42
N GLU A 62 -3.65 11.62 3.51
CA GLU A 62 -2.64 10.57 3.53
C GLU A 62 -2.82 9.64 4.73
N LEU A 63 -2.88 8.34 4.46
CA LEU A 63 -2.98 7.30 5.48
C LEU A 63 -1.88 6.26 5.28
N VAL A 64 -1.06 6.07 6.32
CA VAL A 64 0.02 5.09 6.34
C VAL A 64 -0.20 4.12 7.49
N LEU A 65 -0.36 2.83 7.16
CA LEU A 65 -0.60 1.76 8.11
C LEU A 65 0.54 0.76 8.05
N HIS A 66 1.32 0.71 9.12
CA HIS A 66 2.40 -0.24 9.29
C HIS A 66 1.97 -1.45 10.09
N HIS A 67 2.37 -2.62 9.60
CA HIS A 67 2.22 -3.88 10.31
C HIS A 67 0.80 -4.11 10.83
N VAL A 68 -0.21 -3.88 10.00
CA VAL A 68 -1.62 -3.95 10.42
C VAL A 68 -2.25 -5.27 9.98
N ALA A 69 -3.13 -5.83 10.82
CA ALA A 69 -4.06 -6.87 10.39
C ALA A 69 -5.25 -6.16 9.74
N VAL A 70 -5.34 -6.24 8.41
CA VAL A 70 -6.42 -5.62 7.64
C VAL A 70 -7.27 -6.69 6.99
N ASP A 71 -8.54 -6.37 6.83
CA ASP A 71 -9.53 -7.17 6.11
C ASP A 71 -10.32 -6.26 5.17
N GLU A 72 -11.28 -6.84 4.43
CA GLU A 72 -12.10 -6.09 3.49
C GLU A 72 -12.93 -5.00 4.18
N ASP A 73 -13.30 -5.18 5.46
CA ASP A 73 -14.04 -4.17 6.23
C ASP A 73 -13.14 -2.98 6.58
N THR A 74 -11.83 -3.21 6.84
CA THR A 74 -10.85 -2.12 6.96
C THR A 74 -10.86 -1.25 5.71
N PHE A 75 -10.75 -1.87 4.53
CA PHE A 75 -10.73 -1.14 3.28
C PHE A 75 -12.07 -0.50 2.95
N ARG A 76 -13.19 -1.10 3.37
CA ARG A 76 -14.52 -0.46 3.27
C ARG A 76 -14.58 0.83 4.08
N ALA A 77 -14.04 0.84 5.30
CA ALA A 77 -13.94 2.04 6.10
C ALA A 77 -13.01 3.08 5.47
N ILE A 78 -11.83 2.66 4.98
CA ILE A 78 -10.87 3.57 4.31
C ILE A 78 -11.47 4.21 3.05
N ARG A 79 -12.32 3.51 2.29
CA ARG A 79 -12.98 4.06 1.10
C ARG A 79 -13.88 5.26 1.40
N LYS A 80 -14.33 5.43 2.64
CA LYS A 80 -15.16 6.56 3.06
C LYS A 80 -14.36 7.87 3.20
N PHE A 81 -13.02 7.84 3.27
CA PHE A 81 -12.21 9.06 3.29
C PHE A 81 -12.22 9.76 1.91
N GLU A 82 -13.07 10.76 1.75
CA GLU A 82 -13.29 11.43 0.46
C GLU A 82 -12.12 12.27 -0.03
N LYS A 83 -11.20 12.66 0.84
CA LYS A 83 -10.00 13.44 0.49
C LYS A 83 -8.73 12.61 0.39
N LEU A 84 -8.81 11.29 0.63
CA LEU A 84 -7.64 10.42 0.70
C LEU A 84 -7.00 10.25 -0.69
N LYS A 85 -5.79 10.78 -0.86
CA LYS A 85 -4.99 10.73 -2.09
C LYS A 85 -3.87 9.71 -2.00
N MET A 86 -3.38 9.42 -0.79
CA MET A 86 -2.31 8.45 -0.58
C MET A 86 -2.75 7.40 0.44
N LEU A 87 -2.57 6.13 0.07
CA LEU A 87 -2.76 5.01 0.97
C LEU A 87 -1.52 4.13 0.91
N ALA A 88 -0.87 3.95 2.06
CA ALA A 88 0.19 2.98 2.23
C ALA A 88 -0.21 1.97 3.31
N VAL A 89 -0.20 0.68 2.99
CA VAL A 89 -0.56 -0.38 3.94
C VAL A 89 0.47 -1.49 3.83
N THR A 90 1.08 -1.84 4.96
CA THR A 90 1.95 -3.02 5.06
C THR A 90 1.35 -3.98 6.09
N SER A 91 1.17 -5.25 5.70
CA SER A 91 0.70 -6.28 6.61
C SER A 91 1.85 -7.14 7.12
N LYS A 92 1.77 -7.55 8.39
CA LYS A 92 2.69 -8.56 8.96
C LYS A 92 2.28 -9.99 8.61
N THR A 93 1.01 -10.18 8.26
CA THR A 93 0.48 -11.48 7.88
C THR A 93 0.16 -11.47 6.40
N LYS A 94 0.16 -12.64 5.78
CA LYS A 94 -0.31 -12.77 4.40
C LYS A 94 -1.80 -12.47 4.36
N VAL A 95 -2.17 -11.35 3.75
CA VAL A 95 -3.56 -10.90 3.67
C VAL A 95 -4.01 -10.86 2.22
N GLN A 96 -5.24 -11.30 1.97
CA GLN A 96 -5.84 -11.16 0.65
C GLN A 96 -5.98 -9.68 0.29
N CYS A 97 -5.53 -9.31 -0.90
CA CYS A 97 -5.70 -7.96 -1.42
C CYS A 97 -7.20 -7.62 -1.49
N PRO A 98 -7.62 -6.44 -1.02
CA PRO A 98 -9.03 -6.07 -1.05
C PRO A 98 -9.57 -6.03 -2.48
N THR A 99 -10.88 -6.18 -2.60
CA THR A 99 -11.52 -6.24 -3.93
C THR A 99 -11.56 -4.88 -4.63
N LYS A 100 -11.47 -3.78 -3.87
CA LYS A 100 -11.56 -2.40 -4.39
C LYS A 100 -10.81 -1.41 -3.49
N PHE A 101 -10.38 -0.31 -4.08
CA PHE A 101 -9.77 0.82 -3.38
C PHE A 101 -10.57 2.10 -3.62
N ALA A 102 -10.27 3.19 -2.91
CA ALA A 102 -10.85 4.50 -3.23
C ALA A 102 -10.36 4.96 -4.60
N SER A 103 -11.27 5.30 -5.52
CA SER A 103 -10.95 5.65 -6.92
C SER A 103 -10.09 6.90 -7.11
N ARG A 104 -10.02 7.75 -6.08
CA ARG A 104 -9.32 9.03 -6.08
C ARG A 104 -7.86 8.96 -5.64
N LEU A 105 -7.38 7.76 -5.31
CA LEU A 105 -6.00 7.57 -4.88
C LEU A 105 -5.04 7.90 -6.02
N LYS A 106 -4.04 8.72 -5.69
CA LYS A 106 -2.91 9.10 -6.56
C LYS A 106 -1.69 8.23 -6.27
N VAL A 107 -1.54 7.81 -5.01
CA VAL A 107 -0.44 6.95 -4.55
C VAL A 107 -1.02 5.77 -3.79
N LEU A 108 -0.64 4.56 -4.19
CA LEU A 108 -1.02 3.32 -3.52
C LEU A 108 0.22 2.48 -3.24
N MET A 109 0.48 2.20 -1.97
CA MET A 109 1.58 1.32 -1.54
C MET A 109 1.02 0.14 -0.76
N LEU A 110 1.35 -1.08 -1.18
CA LEU A 110 0.84 -2.31 -0.60
C LEU A 110 2.00 -3.25 -0.27
N GLY A 111 2.12 -3.64 0.99
CA GLY A 111 3.13 -4.55 1.50
C GLY A 111 2.53 -5.85 2.03
N GLY A 112 3.00 -7.00 1.54
CA GLY A 112 2.62 -8.33 2.05
C GLY A 112 1.23 -8.83 1.62
N PHE A 113 0.70 -8.35 0.50
CA PHE A 113 -0.64 -8.73 0.01
C PHE A 113 -0.62 -9.87 -1.01
N ASN A 114 -1.63 -10.74 -0.90
CA ASN A 114 -1.92 -11.79 -1.86
C ASN A 114 -2.99 -11.33 -2.86
N PHE A 115 -2.64 -11.26 -4.13
CA PHE A 115 -3.53 -10.92 -5.23
C PHE A 115 -4.24 -12.15 -5.84
N ARG A 116 -4.12 -13.34 -5.22
CA ARG A 116 -4.71 -14.60 -5.70
C ARG A 116 -6.13 -14.46 -6.19
N LYS A 117 -6.37 -14.71 -7.49
CA LYS A 117 -7.67 -14.92 -8.19
C LYS A 117 -8.85 -14.01 -7.76
N THR A 118 -8.64 -13.02 -6.91
CA THR A 118 -9.61 -12.03 -6.57
C THR A 118 -9.57 -11.01 -7.68
N ARG A 119 -10.78 -10.67 -8.11
CA ARG A 119 -11.09 -9.55 -8.98
C ARG A 119 -10.78 -8.21 -8.31
N THR A 120 -9.66 -8.12 -7.57
CA THR A 120 -9.09 -6.83 -7.23
C THR A 120 -8.88 -6.18 -8.57
N SER A 121 -9.64 -5.13 -8.84
CA SER A 121 -9.47 -4.39 -10.06
C SER A 121 -8.81 -3.08 -9.72
N MET A 122 -7.84 -2.66 -10.52
CA MET A 122 -7.24 -1.33 -10.43
C MET A 122 -7.78 -0.39 -11.51
N LYS A 123 -8.73 -0.86 -12.33
CA LYS A 123 -9.28 -0.08 -13.45
C LYS A 123 -10.02 1.16 -12.98
N HIS A 124 -10.65 1.11 -11.81
CA HIS A 124 -11.34 2.26 -11.23
C HIS A 124 -10.40 3.29 -10.59
N LEU A 125 -9.11 2.98 -10.44
CA LEU A 125 -8.08 3.91 -9.97
C LEU A 125 -7.61 4.80 -11.12
N THR A 126 -8.56 5.55 -11.68
CA THR A 126 -8.25 6.75 -12.46
C THR A 126 -7.46 7.71 -11.57
N GLU A 127 -6.74 8.74 -11.96
CA GLU A 127 -5.90 9.54 -11.02
C GLU A 127 -4.68 8.84 -10.39
N LEU A 128 -4.59 7.49 -10.36
CA LEU A 128 -3.40 6.81 -9.85
C LEU A 128 -2.16 7.21 -10.67
N LYS A 129 -1.09 7.59 -9.97
CA LYS A 129 0.19 8.00 -10.52
C LYS A 129 1.32 7.08 -10.05
N ASP A 130 1.25 6.62 -8.80
CA ASP A 130 2.30 5.81 -8.20
C ASP A 130 1.69 4.55 -7.56
N LEU A 131 2.14 3.38 -7.98
CA LEU A 131 1.77 2.08 -7.43
C LEU A 131 3.01 1.35 -6.93
N HIS A 132 3.11 1.10 -5.64
CA HIS A 132 4.23 0.37 -5.05
C HIS A 132 3.71 -0.93 -4.44
N LEU A 133 4.27 -2.06 -4.87
CA LEU A 133 3.91 -3.39 -4.40
C LEU A 133 5.13 -4.04 -3.78
N GLU A 134 5.09 -4.25 -2.48
CA GLU A 134 6.17 -4.78 -1.67
C GLU A 134 5.81 -6.16 -1.14
N ASP A 135 6.65 -7.17 -1.38
CA ASP A 135 6.42 -8.55 -0.93
C ASP A 135 5.01 -9.09 -1.25
N CYS A 136 4.47 -8.65 -2.37
CA CYS A 136 3.17 -9.08 -2.86
C CYS A 136 3.32 -10.34 -3.73
N PHE A 137 2.26 -11.13 -3.80
CA PHE A 137 2.27 -12.40 -4.54
C PHE A 137 0.89 -12.74 -5.09
N VAL A 138 0.82 -13.56 -6.14
CA VAL A 138 -0.45 -13.96 -6.77
C VAL A 138 -0.86 -15.40 -6.39
N ASN A 139 0.04 -16.22 -5.85
CA ASN A 139 -0.24 -17.60 -5.47
C ASN A 139 0.40 -17.96 -4.13
N ASP A 140 -0.13 -18.98 -3.46
CA ASP A 140 0.46 -19.54 -2.22
C ASP A 140 1.84 -20.19 -2.46
N ASP A 141 2.22 -20.33 -3.73
CA ASP A 141 3.41 -21.03 -4.16
C ASP A 141 4.67 -20.21 -3.92
N ARG A 142 5.61 -20.79 -3.17
CA ARG A 142 6.86 -20.15 -2.70
C ARG A 142 7.92 -20.02 -3.80
N LYS A 143 7.58 -20.35 -5.05
CA LYS A 143 8.43 -20.11 -6.21
C LYS A 143 8.39 -18.61 -6.52
N LEU A 144 9.29 -17.88 -5.86
CA LEU A 144 9.36 -16.42 -5.86
C LEU A 144 9.32 -15.84 -7.28
N VAL A 145 10.08 -16.45 -8.20
CA VAL A 145 10.23 -16.00 -9.58
C VAL A 145 8.92 -16.07 -10.35
N SER A 146 8.20 -17.20 -10.26
CA SER A 146 6.89 -17.34 -10.91
C SER A 146 5.84 -16.43 -10.29
N SER A 147 5.86 -16.27 -8.96
CA SER A 147 4.92 -15.38 -8.26
C SER A 147 5.15 -13.91 -8.60
N PHE A 148 6.42 -13.50 -8.76
CA PHE A 148 6.79 -12.15 -9.18
C PHE A 148 6.36 -11.87 -10.63
N ARG A 149 6.64 -12.80 -11.55
CA ARG A 149 6.22 -12.68 -12.96
C ARG A 149 4.70 -12.52 -13.07
N LEU A 150 3.95 -13.39 -12.40
CA LEU A 150 2.48 -13.33 -12.39
C LEU A 150 1.95 -12.01 -11.81
N LEU A 151 2.60 -11.47 -10.78
CA LEU A 151 2.22 -10.17 -10.22
C LEU A 151 2.44 -9.05 -11.23
N VAL A 152 3.59 -9.03 -11.91
CA VAL A 152 3.89 -8.04 -12.94
C VAL A 152 2.88 -8.14 -14.09
N ASP A 153 2.63 -9.34 -14.61
CA ASP A 153 1.67 -9.56 -15.71
C ASP A 153 0.26 -9.10 -15.31
N TYR A 154 -0.19 -9.45 -14.11
CA TYR A 154 -1.48 -9.01 -13.57
C TYR A 154 -1.58 -7.48 -13.45
N VAL A 155 -0.55 -6.81 -12.91
CA VAL A 155 -0.54 -5.33 -12.79
C VAL A 155 -0.56 -4.66 -14.16
N LEU A 156 0.20 -5.21 -15.11
CA LEU A 156 0.21 -4.72 -16.49
C LEU A 156 -1.18 -4.86 -17.14
N GLU A 157 -1.87 -5.99 -16.97
CA GLU A 157 -3.23 -6.19 -17.47
C GLU A 157 -4.25 -5.24 -16.84
N GLU A 158 -4.21 -5.10 -15.52
CA GLU A 158 -5.16 -4.25 -14.78
C GLU A 158 -4.96 -2.76 -15.07
N LEU A 159 -3.72 -2.33 -15.30
CA LEU A 159 -3.42 -0.93 -15.63
C LEU A 159 -3.48 -0.63 -17.14
N ASN A 160 -3.55 -1.64 -18.00
CA ASN A 160 -3.65 -1.46 -19.46
C ASN A 160 -4.94 -0.72 -19.88
N CYS A 161 -5.95 -0.59 -19.04
CA CYS A 161 -7.11 0.25 -19.33
C CYS A 161 -6.81 1.76 -19.28
N HIS A 162 -5.70 2.17 -18.66
CA HIS A 162 -5.30 3.57 -18.50
C HIS A 162 -4.43 4.06 -19.66
N LYS A 163 -4.71 3.63 -20.91
CA LYS A 163 -3.85 3.69 -22.12
C LYS A 163 -3.18 5.02 -22.50
N ASN A 164 -3.39 6.12 -21.77
CA ASN A 164 -2.78 7.44 -22.02
C ASN A 164 -2.24 8.09 -20.75
N ARG A 165 -1.88 7.30 -19.73
CA ARG A 165 -1.37 7.82 -18.45
C ARG A 165 -0.03 7.19 -18.10
N GLN A 166 0.89 8.05 -17.64
CA GLN A 166 2.11 7.60 -17.01
C GLN A 166 1.78 7.20 -15.57
N ILE A 167 1.85 5.92 -15.28
CA ILE A 167 1.77 5.38 -13.91
C ILE A 167 3.14 4.81 -13.60
N ASN A 168 3.80 5.33 -12.57
CA ASN A 168 5.01 4.76 -12.02
C ASN A 168 4.62 3.52 -11.21
N VAL A 169 5.04 2.34 -11.65
CA VAL A 169 4.82 1.11 -10.87
C VAL A 169 6.15 0.64 -10.32
N ALA A 170 6.26 0.53 -9.01
CA ALA A 170 7.36 -0.10 -8.28
C ALA A 170 6.93 -1.49 -7.80
N VAL A 171 7.63 -2.56 -8.18
CA VAL A 171 7.43 -3.89 -7.56
C VAL A 171 8.72 -4.28 -6.84
N THR A 172 8.60 -4.57 -5.55
CA THR A 172 9.67 -5.01 -4.67
C THR A 172 9.39 -6.36 -4.04
N CYS A 173 10.45 -7.14 -3.90
CA CYS A 173 10.44 -8.39 -3.18
C CYS A 173 11.73 -8.51 -2.37
N TYR A 174 11.63 -9.08 -1.18
CA TYR A 174 12.73 -9.38 -0.29
C TYR A 174 12.94 -10.89 -0.26
N HIS A 175 14.19 -11.28 -0.43
CA HIS A 175 14.60 -12.66 -0.20
C HIS A 175 16.01 -12.71 0.34
N ASP A 176 16.22 -13.52 1.37
CA ASP A 176 17.53 -13.69 2.00
C ASP A 176 18.54 -14.48 1.13
N SER A 177 18.20 -14.79 -0.13
CA SER A 177 19.00 -15.65 -1.01
C SER A 177 19.41 -14.87 -2.25
N PRO A 178 20.70 -14.52 -2.39
CA PRO A 178 21.23 -13.83 -3.55
C PRO A 178 20.95 -14.53 -4.89
N MET A 179 20.93 -15.88 -4.90
CA MET A 179 20.61 -16.64 -6.12
C MET A 179 19.16 -16.41 -6.57
N LYS A 180 18.20 -16.38 -5.63
CA LYS A 180 16.81 -16.11 -5.98
C LYS A 180 16.59 -14.66 -6.42
N ILE A 181 17.34 -13.72 -5.84
CA ILE A 181 17.36 -12.32 -6.30
C ILE A 181 17.82 -12.24 -7.77
N ALA A 182 18.90 -12.94 -8.12
CA ALA A 182 19.41 -12.96 -9.49
C ALA A 182 18.40 -13.57 -10.49
N GLU A 183 17.67 -14.63 -10.10
CA GLU A 183 16.62 -15.21 -10.94
C GLU A 183 15.46 -14.22 -11.21
N ILE A 184 15.06 -13.43 -10.20
CA ILE A 184 14.04 -12.38 -10.36
C ILE A 184 14.53 -11.30 -11.32
N MET A 185 15.79 -10.88 -11.19
CA MET A 185 16.40 -9.90 -12.07
C MET A 185 16.43 -10.37 -13.53
N ASN A 186 16.72 -11.65 -13.78
CA ASN A 186 16.71 -12.22 -15.13
C ASN A 186 15.32 -12.21 -15.78
N VAL A 187 14.25 -12.49 -15.01
CA VAL A 187 12.87 -12.35 -15.50
C VAL A 187 12.52 -10.89 -15.80
N CYS A 188 13.10 -9.94 -15.07
CA CYS A 188 12.82 -8.52 -15.26
C CYS A 188 13.40 -7.93 -16.55
N LEU A 189 14.51 -8.49 -17.06
CA LEU A 189 15.22 -8.02 -18.26
C LEU A 189 14.56 -8.46 -19.57
N PHE A 190 13.75 -9.52 -19.56
CA PHE A 190 13.25 -10.18 -20.79
C PHE A 190 12.01 -9.52 -21.44
N ASN A 191 11.43 -8.46 -20.85
CA ASN A 191 10.24 -7.78 -21.37
C ASN A 191 10.61 -6.46 -22.08
N GLU A 192 11.28 -6.54 -23.24
CA GLU A 192 11.95 -5.42 -23.93
C GLU A 192 11.05 -4.40 -24.70
N THR A 193 9.72 -4.35 -24.51
CA THR A 193 8.87 -3.47 -25.36
C THR A 193 8.33 -2.19 -24.69
N LYS A 194 8.68 -1.89 -23.44
CA LYS A 194 8.35 -0.61 -22.76
C LYS A 194 9.53 -0.17 -21.92
N GLN A 195 9.92 1.11 -21.96
CA GLN A 195 11.10 1.59 -21.24
C GLN A 195 11.00 1.29 -19.74
N LEU A 196 12.00 0.55 -19.25
CA LEU A 196 12.04 -0.10 -17.95
C LEU A 196 13.23 0.44 -17.18
N ASN A 197 12.99 1.27 -16.16
CA ASN A 197 14.05 1.77 -15.31
C ASN A 197 14.23 0.88 -14.08
N LEU A 198 15.28 0.06 -14.11
CA LEU A 198 15.76 -0.69 -12.94
C LEU A 198 16.55 0.26 -12.05
N THR A 199 16.08 0.48 -10.82
CA THR A 199 16.91 1.14 -9.79
C THR A 199 17.31 0.12 -8.75
N ASN A 200 18.60 -0.23 -8.76
CA ASN A 200 19.23 -1.07 -7.75
C ASN A 200 19.21 -0.33 -6.40
N LEU A 201 18.47 -0.84 -5.43
CA LEU A 201 18.67 -0.48 -4.02
C LEU A 201 19.61 -1.52 -3.42
N ARG A 202 20.74 -1.06 -2.87
CA ARG A 202 21.64 -1.88 -2.05
C ARG A 202 20.85 -2.48 -0.88
N ASN A 203 21.14 -3.74 -0.55
CA ASN A 203 20.61 -4.56 0.57
C ASN A 203 19.49 -5.58 0.23
N GLY A 204 19.52 -6.20 -0.95
CA GLY A 204 18.69 -7.39 -1.22
C GLY A 204 17.25 -7.13 -1.69
N CYS A 205 16.94 -5.89 -2.07
CA CYS A 205 15.68 -5.50 -2.70
C CYS A 205 15.82 -5.40 -4.23
N CYS A 206 14.89 -5.99 -4.98
CA CYS A 206 14.71 -5.63 -6.39
C CYS A 206 13.59 -4.59 -6.50
N THR A 207 13.87 -3.34 -6.89
CA THR A 207 12.82 -2.35 -7.19
C THR A 207 12.72 -2.15 -8.70
N LYS A 208 11.54 -2.37 -9.27
CA LYS A 208 11.30 -2.18 -10.70
C LYS A 208 10.36 -1.02 -10.94
N ARG A 209 10.81 0.08 -11.55
CA ARG A 209 9.98 1.22 -11.96
C ARG A 209 9.50 1.01 -13.40
N LEU A 210 8.20 0.86 -13.60
CA LEU A 210 7.56 0.93 -14.93
C LEU A 210 7.20 2.38 -15.20
N ASP A 211 7.89 3.01 -16.15
CA ASP A 211 7.52 4.33 -16.66
C ASP A 211 6.78 4.07 -17.99
N TRP A 212 5.47 4.33 -18.04
CA TRP A 212 4.74 4.29 -19.31
C TRP A 212 5.10 5.55 -20.11
N ILE A 213 6.05 5.43 -21.03
CA ILE A 213 6.42 6.47 -21.99
C ILE A 213 5.85 6.05 -23.34
N ASN A 214 4.99 6.90 -23.92
CA ASN A 214 4.49 6.75 -25.29
C ASN A 214 5.63 6.97 -26.29
#